data_AF-A0A948B3P2-F1
#
_entry.id   AF-A0A948B3P2-F1
#
_cell.length_a   1.000
_cell.length_b   1.000
_cell.length_c   1.000
_cell.angle_alpha   90.00
_cell.angle_beta   90.00
_cell.angle_gamma   90.00
#
_symmetry.space_group_name_H-M   'P 1'
#
loop_
_entity.id
_entity.type
_entity.pdbx_description
1 polymer ?
#
loop_
_entity_poly.entity_id
_entity_poly.type
_entity_poly.pdbx_seq_one_letter_code
_entity_poly.pdbx_strand_id
1 'polypeptide(L)'
;MDAKDPVAQWRVGDSWDIAVTLYSRDWMLSFSDPKLEKAKEESKSIATYAVRVTVAGVESNQDVSCVLLDFAADDNAPRGIRGTRFRLWVSQEDGSVRRVAQTEGQPMGSPSVERVGVATLLADAPYGYPLEVFPNSIFNEGRRVQLGDTSLSVATREELSDGREKLVFSTQKGEETMLSVEQRWADGARWWSQYSKFRQGHMEMEAAASFK
;
A
#
# COMPACT_ATOMS: atom_id res chain seq x y z
N MET A 1 3.97 -10.78 -28.00
CA MET A 1 3.76 -9.70 -27.03
C MET A 1 4.96 -9.75 -26.11
N ASP A 2 5.96 -8.91 -26.40
CA ASP A 2 7.18 -8.85 -25.62
C ASP A 2 6.84 -8.36 -24.22
N ALA A 3 7.29 -9.10 -23.21
CA ALA A 3 7.16 -8.72 -21.82
C ALA A 3 7.87 -7.38 -21.65
N LYS A 4 7.10 -6.28 -21.57
CA LYS A 4 7.65 -4.98 -21.20
C LYS A 4 8.32 -5.14 -19.84
N ASP A 5 9.64 -4.99 -19.93
CA ASP A 5 10.74 -4.97 -18.98
C ASP A 5 10.51 -5.30 -17.49
N PRO A 6 11.49 -6.02 -16.90
CA PRO A 6 11.52 -6.31 -15.47
C PRO A 6 11.44 -5.00 -14.69
N VAL A 7 10.69 -5.02 -13.59
CA VAL A 7 10.65 -4.00 -12.53
C VAL A 7 11.94 -3.18 -12.58
N ALA A 8 11.88 -1.93 -13.05
CA ALA A 8 13.07 -1.14 -13.32
C ALA A 8 14.01 -1.21 -12.10
N GLN A 9 15.18 -1.83 -12.30
CA GLN A 9 15.96 -2.43 -11.21
C GLN A 9 16.31 -1.40 -10.14
N TRP A 10 15.65 -1.50 -8.98
CA TRP A 10 16.07 -0.80 -7.77
C TRP A 10 17.50 -1.20 -7.42
N ARG A 11 18.35 -0.20 -7.14
CA ARG A 11 19.72 -0.41 -6.72
C ARG A 11 19.85 -0.15 -5.23
N VAL A 12 20.73 -0.90 -4.56
CA VAL A 12 21.05 -0.65 -3.15
C VAL A 12 21.51 0.80 -2.98
N GLY A 13 20.90 1.50 -2.03
CA GLY A 13 21.12 2.93 -1.80
C GLY A 13 20.15 3.87 -2.54
N ASP A 14 19.38 3.39 -3.52
CA ASP A 14 18.26 4.18 -4.07
C ASP A 14 17.30 4.56 -2.94
N SER A 15 16.82 5.80 -2.95
CA SER A 15 15.85 6.27 -1.96
C SER A 15 14.95 7.36 -2.51
N TRP A 16 13.75 7.47 -1.95
CA TRP A 16 12.79 8.51 -2.27
C TRP A 16 11.94 8.84 -1.05
N ASP A 17 11.32 10.02 -1.07
CA ASP A 17 10.42 10.46 -0.01
C ASP A 17 8.98 10.33 -0.49
N ILE A 18 8.13 9.78 0.38
CA ILE A 18 6.69 9.74 0.22
C ILE A 18 6.09 10.77 1.17
N ALA A 19 5.48 11.82 0.63
CA ALA A 19 4.67 12.74 1.41
C ALA A 19 3.35 12.04 1.75
N VAL A 20 2.97 12.01 3.03
CA VAL A 20 1.77 11.34 3.54
C VAL A 20 0.87 12.37 4.23
N THR A 21 -0.41 12.36 3.89
CA THR A 21 -1.49 13.00 4.66
C THR A 21 -2.35 11.92 5.27
N LEU A 22 -2.46 11.93 6.60
CA LEU A 22 -3.20 10.95 7.38
C LEU A 22 -4.54 11.55 7.84
N TYR A 23 -5.62 10.79 7.78
CA TYR A 23 -6.98 11.24 8.09
C TYR A 23 -7.59 10.47 9.25
N SER A 24 -8.34 11.16 10.12
CA SER A 24 -8.91 10.55 11.32
C SER A 24 -9.82 9.35 11.04
N ARG A 25 -9.76 8.35 11.93
CA ARG A 25 -10.67 7.20 11.99
C ARG A 25 -11.81 7.40 13.01
N ASP A 26 -12.05 8.61 13.50
CA ASP A 26 -13.10 8.87 14.52
C ASP A 26 -14.50 8.43 14.06
N TRP A 27 -14.74 8.34 12.74
CA TRP A 27 -15.96 7.78 12.17
C TRP A 27 -16.20 6.32 12.58
N MET A 28 -15.14 5.55 12.84
CA MET A 28 -15.22 4.17 13.36
C MET A 28 -15.67 4.09 14.82
N LEU A 29 -15.65 5.18 15.59
CA LEU A 29 -16.03 5.18 17.01
C LEU A 29 -17.49 5.63 17.23
N SER A 30 -18.14 6.12 16.18
CA SER A 30 -19.44 6.79 16.25
C SER A 30 -20.58 5.83 15.93
N PHE A 31 -20.94 4.96 16.89
CA PHE A 31 -21.94 3.90 16.70
C PHE A 31 -23.36 4.21 17.18
N SER A 32 -23.72 5.46 17.52
CA SER A 32 -25.04 5.67 18.15
C SER A 32 -25.70 7.05 18.06
N ASP A 33 -25.11 8.06 17.43
CA ASP A 33 -25.76 9.37 17.27
C ASP A 33 -25.98 9.73 15.79
N PRO A 34 -27.25 9.76 15.31
CA PRO A 34 -27.62 10.19 13.96
C PRO A 34 -27.12 11.60 13.57
N LYS A 35 -26.85 12.49 14.54
CA LYS A 35 -26.25 13.81 14.28
C LYS A 35 -24.75 13.73 14.04
N LEU A 36 -24.06 12.79 14.68
CA LEU A 36 -22.65 12.49 14.41
C LEU A 36 -22.49 11.76 13.06
N GLU A 37 -23.49 10.99 12.63
CA GLU A 37 -23.47 10.32 11.33
C GLU A 37 -23.38 11.30 10.15
N LYS A 38 -24.03 12.46 10.23
CA LYS A 38 -23.96 13.49 9.18
C LYS A 38 -22.63 14.25 9.17
N ALA A 39 -21.86 14.19 10.25
CA ALA A 39 -20.50 14.73 10.33
C ALA A 39 -19.43 13.69 9.91
N LYS A 40 -19.81 12.44 9.60
CA LYS A 40 -18.89 11.37 9.14
C LYS A 40 -18.35 11.59 7.72
N GLU A 41 -18.95 12.50 6.96
CA GLU A 41 -18.68 12.60 5.52
C GLU A 41 -17.36 13.31 5.19
N GLU A 42 -16.83 14.14 6.09
CA GLU A 42 -15.59 14.89 5.82
C GLU A 42 -14.38 14.22 6.49
N SER A 43 -13.46 13.71 5.66
CA SER A 43 -12.20 13.16 6.12
C SER A 43 -11.34 14.28 6.72
N LYS A 44 -11.17 14.26 8.04
CA LYS A 44 -10.37 15.28 8.76
C LYS A 44 -8.90 14.87 8.78
N SER A 45 -8.04 15.65 8.13
CA SER A 45 -6.59 15.45 8.22
C SER A 45 -6.10 15.63 9.67
N ILE A 46 -5.28 14.69 10.15
CA ILE A 46 -4.71 14.69 11.49
C ILE A 46 -3.19 14.89 11.51
N ALA A 47 -2.50 14.59 10.40
CA ALA A 47 -1.06 14.79 10.28
C ALA A 47 -0.62 14.81 8.81
N THR A 48 0.48 15.52 8.55
CA THR A 48 1.25 15.45 7.31
C THR A 48 2.71 15.21 7.66
N TYR A 49 3.33 14.22 7.04
CA TYR A 49 4.72 13.81 7.31
C TYR A 49 5.33 13.11 6.10
N ALA A 50 6.64 12.88 6.14
CA ALA A 50 7.32 12.09 5.12
C ALA A 50 7.62 10.67 5.61
N VAL A 51 7.54 9.70 4.68
CA VAL A 51 8.11 8.37 4.83
C VAL A 51 9.22 8.22 3.81
N ARG A 52 10.47 8.08 4.28
CA ARG A 52 11.60 7.76 3.41
C ARG A 52 11.61 6.27 3.13
N VAL A 53 11.65 5.92 1.85
CA VAL A 53 11.89 4.56 1.37
C VAL A 53 13.34 4.45 0.95
N THR A 54 14.02 3.40 1.40
CA THR A 54 15.42 3.11 1.03
C THR A 54 15.57 1.66 0.59
N VAL A 55 16.27 1.45 -0.51
CA VAL A 55 16.66 0.11 -0.96
C VAL A 55 17.85 -0.35 -0.13
N ALA A 56 17.58 -1.14 0.91
CA ALA A 56 18.54 -1.52 1.93
C ALA A 56 19.48 -2.66 1.49
N GLY A 57 19.06 -3.47 0.51
CA GLY A 57 19.82 -4.65 0.10
C GLY A 57 19.04 -5.58 -0.82
N VAL A 58 19.64 -6.73 -1.08
CA VAL A 58 19.02 -7.87 -1.77
C VAL A 58 19.22 -9.11 -0.90
N GLU A 59 18.18 -9.89 -0.71
CA GLU A 59 18.19 -11.12 0.09
C GLU A 59 17.33 -12.19 -0.59
N SER A 60 17.71 -13.46 -0.46
CA SER A 60 16.86 -14.57 -0.91
C SER A 60 15.80 -14.89 0.14
N ASN A 61 14.54 -15.01 -0.28
CA ASN A 61 13.43 -15.50 0.54
C ASN A 61 12.78 -16.70 -0.16
N GLN A 62 12.91 -17.89 0.43
CA GLN A 62 12.41 -19.14 -0.17
C GLN A 62 12.89 -19.33 -1.62
N ASP A 63 14.19 -19.14 -1.83
CA ASP A 63 14.87 -19.23 -3.14
C ASP A 63 14.48 -18.15 -4.17
N VAL A 64 13.68 -17.15 -3.78
CA VAL A 64 13.35 -15.98 -4.62
C VAL A 64 14.20 -14.79 -4.22
N SER A 65 14.90 -14.20 -5.19
CA SER A 65 15.69 -12.98 -4.97
C SER A 65 14.78 -11.78 -4.73
N CYS A 66 14.91 -11.14 -3.57
CA CYS A 66 14.06 -10.04 -3.14
C CYS A 66 14.89 -8.77 -2.88
N VAL A 67 14.37 -7.63 -3.32
CA VAL A 67 14.86 -6.31 -2.87
C VAL A 67 14.28 -6.02 -1.48
N LEU A 68 15.13 -5.47 -0.61
CA LEU A 68 14.76 -5.01 0.71
C LEU A 68 14.40 -3.52 0.67
N LEU A 69 13.17 -3.18 0.96
CA LEU A 69 12.70 -1.79 1.05
C LEU A 69 12.45 -1.42 2.51
N ASP A 70 13.24 -0.48 3.04
CA ASP A 70 13.07 0.09 4.37
C ASP A 70 12.22 1.35 4.31
N PHE A 71 11.18 1.39 5.15
CA PHE A 71 10.27 2.52 5.33
C PHE A 71 10.49 3.13 6.70
N ALA A 72 10.88 4.40 6.73
CA ALA A 72 11.07 5.16 7.96
C ALA A 72 10.28 6.47 7.91
N ALA A 73 9.36 6.65 8.85
CA ALA A 73 8.64 7.91 9.00
C ALA A 73 9.54 8.97 9.66
N ASP A 74 9.38 10.24 9.27
CA ASP A 74 10.10 11.36 9.85
C ASP A 74 9.58 11.76 11.25
N ASP A 75 10.19 12.81 11.83
CA ASP A 75 9.82 13.32 13.15
C ASP A 75 8.48 14.09 13.17
N ASN A 76 7.89 14.41 12.02
CA ASN A 76 6.57 15.02 11.95
C ASN A 76 5.44 14.00 12.09
N ALA A 77 5.75 12.71 11.95
CA ALA A 77 4.78 11.65 12.10
C ALA A 77 4.14 11.64 13.50
N PRO A 78 2.86 11.21 13.62
CA PRO A 78 2.20 11.00 14.90
C PRO A 78 3.01 10.10 15.84
N ARG A 79 2.86 10.28 17.16
CA ARG A 79 3.66 9.56 18.17
C ARG A 79 3.62 8.03 18.04
N GLY A 80 2.50 7.45 17.57
CA GLY A 80 2.36 6.00 17.35
C GLY A 80 3.07 5.47 16.10
N ILE A 81 3.50 6.36 15.21
CA ILE A 81 4.17 6.07 13.93
C ILE A 81 5.65 6.46 14.01
N ARG A 82 5.96 7.57 14.68
CA ARG A 82 7.33 8.07 14.81
C ARG A 82 8.27 7.03 15.44
N GLY A 83 9.43 6.83 14.82
CA GLY A 83 10.44 5.87 15.27
C GLY A 83 10.09 4.41 14.96
N THR A 84 8.97 4.14 14.28
CA THR A 84 8.67 2.81 13.76
C THR A 84 9.27 2.66 12.35
N ARG A 85 9.84 1.48 12.08
CA ARG A 85 10.38 1.12 10.77
C ARG A 85 9.82 -0.20 10.28
N PHE A 86 9.53 -0.26 9.00
CA PHE A 86 9.10 -1.49 8.32
C PHE A 86 10.08 -1.84 7.22
N ARG A 87 10.31 -3.14 7.04
CA ARG A 87 11.04 -3.70 5.90
C ARG A 87 10.12 -4.58 5.08
N LEU A 88 10.13 -4.39 3.76
CA LEU A 88 9.47 -5.26 2.80
C LEU A 88 10.51 -6.05 1.99
N TRP A 89 10.21 -7.32 1.74
CA TRP A 89 10.93 -8.16 0.77
C TRP A 89 10.08 -8.22 -0.48
N VAL A 90 10.52 -7.54 -1.54
CA VAL A 90 9.79 -7.48 -2.81
C VAL A 90 10.56 -8.28 -3.84
N SER A 91 9.92 -9.29 -4.41
CA SER A 91 10.49 -10.18 -5.42
C SER A 91 10.98 -9.38 -6.64
N GLN A 92 12.22 -9.62 -7.05
CA GLN A 92 12.82 -8.97 -8.23
C GLN A 92 12.23 -9.48 -9.54
N GLU A 93 11.62 -10.67 -9.52
CA GLU A 93 11.09 -11.32 -10.73
C GLU A 93 9.72 -10.75 -11.13
N ASP A 94 8.83 -10.56 -10.16
CA ASP A 94 7.43 -10.25 -10.41
C ASP A 94 6.90 -9.06 -9.60
N GLY A 95 7.70 -8.48 -8.69
CA GLY A 95 7.29 -7.38 -7.81
C GLY A 95 6.38 -7.79 -6.66
N SER A 96 6.16 -9.10 -6.44
CA SER A 96 5.30 -9.58 -5.35
C SER A 96 5.92 -9.33 -3.98
N VAL A 97 5.11 -8.94 -3.00
CA VAL A 97 5.56 -8.81 -1.60
C VAL A 97 5.67 -10.20 -0.99
N ARG A 98 6.87 -10.64 -0.64
CA ARG A 98 7.12 -11.97 -0.05
C ARG A 98 7.07 -11.98 1.47
N ARG A 99 7.52 -10.88 2.07
CA ARG A 99 7.60 -10.73 3.53
C ARG A 99 7.52 -9.26 3.93
N VAL A 100 7.02 -9.03 5.13
CA VAL A 100 7.02 -7.76 5.83
C VAL A 100 7.48 -7.99 7.26
N ALA A 101 8.27 -7.07 7.80
CA ALA A 101 8.69 -7.08 9.20
C ALA A 101 8.75 -5.66 9.74
N GLN A 102 8.34 -5.49 11.00
CA GLN A 102 8.67 -4.30 11.76
C GLN A 102 10.10 -4.46 12.30
N THR A 103 10.99 -3.52 11.98
CA THR A 103 12.41 -3.59 12.36
C THR A 103 12.74 -2.70 13.56
N GLU A 104 11.95 -1.65 13.80
CA GLU A 104 12.08 -0.75 14.96
C GLU A 104 10.69 -0.29 15.45
N GLY A 105 10.62 0.19 16.68
CA GLY A 105 9.42 0.76 17.29
C GLY A 105 8.65 -0.19 18.22
N GLN A 106 7.49 0.26 18.71
CA GLN A 106 6.60 -0.55 19.52
C GLN A 106 5.83 -1.55 18.64
N PRO A 107 5.66 -2.83 19.03
CA PRO A 107 4.95 -3.80 18.21
C PRO A 107 3.55 -3.34 17.82
N MET A 108 3.29 -3.17 16.51
CA MET A 108 2.00 -2.71 15.97
C MET A 108 1.12 -3.84 15.41
N GLY A 109 1.53 -5.11 15.63
CA GLY A 109 0.97 -6.28 14.95
C GLY A 109 1.73 -6.61 13.66
N SER A 110 1.76 -7.89 13.30
CA SER A 110 2.43 -8.34 12.08
C SER A 110 1.50 -8.17 10.88
N PRO A 111 1.86 -7.35 9.89
CA PRO A 111 1.04 -7.22 8.69
C PRO A 111 0.95 -8.56 7.95
N SER A 112 -0.21 -8.90 7.40
CA SER A 112 -0.41 -10.16 6.66
C SER A 112 -0.06 -9.98 5.19
N VAL A 113 0.74 -10.92 4.66
CA VAL A 113 0.94 -11.10 3.23
C VAL A 113 -0.05 -12.15 2.75
N GLU A 114 -0.88 -11.78 1.79
CA GLU A 114 -1.94 -12.62 1.26
C GLU A 114 -1.67 -12.97 -0.19
N ARG A 115 -2.11 -14.17 -0.59
CA ARG A 115 -1.97 -14.63 -1.96
C ARG A 115 -3.23 -14.30 -2.75
N VAL A 116 -3.06 -13.57 -3.85
CA VAL A 116 -4.12 -13.22 -4.79
C VAL A 116 -3.74 -13.77 -6.16
N GLY A 117 -4.25 -14.97 -6.46
CA GLY A 117 -3.89 -15.70 -7.68
C GLY A 117 -2.47 -16.24 -7.62
N VAL A 118 -1.61 -15.78 -8.54
CA VAL A 118 -0.20 -16.20 -8.62
C VAL A 118 0.75 -15.33 -7.79
N ALA A 119 0.29 -14.17 -7.37
CA ALA A 119 1.11 -13.18 -6.69
C ALA A 119 0.70 -13.00 -5.22
N THR A 120 1.59 -12.37 -4.46
CA THR A 120 1.37 -12.03 -3.06
C THR A 120 1.40 -10.53 -2.85
N LEU A 121 0.47 -10.04 -2.04
CA LEU A 121 0.32 -8.62 -1.73
C LEU A 121 0.14 -8.43 -0.22
N LEU A 122 0.45 -7.23 0.24
CA LEU A 122 0.22 -6.81 1.61
C LEU A 122 -1.23 -6.33 1.75
N ALA A 123 -2.08 -7.09 2.43
CA ALA A 123 -3.52 -6.82 2.45
C ALA A 123 -3.95 -5.84 3.55
N ASP A 124 -3.22 -5.81 4.68
CA ASP A 124 -3.52 -4.92 5.80
C ASP A 124 -2.25 -4.24 6.30
N ALA A 125 -1.76 -3.25 5.54
CA ALA A 125 -0.63 -2.44 6.02
C ALA A 125 -1.04 -1.67 7.28
N PRO A 126 -0.11 -1.49 8.24
CA PRO A 126 -0.32 -0.69 9.43
C PRO A 126 -0.79 0.72 9.08
N TYR A 127 -1.68 1.24 9.93
CA TYR A 127 -2.21 2.59 9.76
C TYR A 127 -1.09 3.63 9.76
N GLY A 128 -1.08 4.50 8.75
CA GLY A 128 -0.06 5.53 8.57
C GLY A 128 1.19 5.11 7.79
N TYR A 129 1.22 3.92 7.19
CA TYR A 129 2.29 3.56 6.26
C TYR A 129 1.74 3.08 4.91
N PRO A 130 2.13 3.72 3.79
CA PRO A 130 1.74 3.28 2.45
C PRO A 130 2.67 2.13 1.98
N LEU A 131 2.55 0.96 2.61
CA LEU A 131 3.42 -0.19 2.37
C LEU A 131 2.92 -1.11 1.25
N GLU A 132 1.67 -0.96 0.82
CA GLU A 132 1.09 -1.85 -0.17
C GLU A 132 1.81 -1.68 -1.52
N VAL A 133 2.46 -2.74 -1.98
CA VAL A 133 3.08 -2.83 -3.31
C VAL A 133 2.31 -3.86 -4.10
N PHE A 134 1.85 -3.50 -5.30
CA PHE A 134 1.09 -4.39 -6.15
C PHE A 134 1.91 -4.86 -7.36
N PRO A 135 2.10 -6.17 -7.54
CA PRO A 135 2.75 -6.69 -8.74
C PRO A 135 1.84 -6.53 -9.95
N ASN A 136 2.43 -6.10 -11.08
CA ASN A 136 1.71 -5.87 -12.34
C ASN A 136 0.97 -7.12 -12.85
N SER A 137 1.46 -8.32 -12.52
CA SER A 137 0.89 -9.60 -12.96
C SER A 137 -0.57 -9.79 -12.51
N ILE A 138 -0.95 -9.31 -11.33
CA ILE A 138 -2.32 -9.45 -10.80
C ILE A 138 -3.33 -8.71 -11.70
N PHE A 139 -2.93 -7.56 -12.24
CA PHE A 139 -3.83 -6.67 -12.95
C PHE A 139 -4.07 -7.06 -14.40
N ASN A 140 -3.07 -7.67 -15.05
CA ASN A 140 -3.19 -8.15 -16.42
C ASN A 140 -4.26 -9.24 -16.59
N GLU A 141 -4.67 -9.86 -15.48
CA GLU A 141 -5.61 -10.99 -15.49
C GLU A 141 -6.99 -10.63 -14.92
N GLY A 142 -7.21 -9.37 -14.49
CA GLY A 142 -8.51 -8.90 -13.97
C GLY A 142 -9.06 -9.77 -12.84
N ARG A 143 -8.18 -10.21 -11.92
CA ARG A 143 -8.51 -11.29 -10.98
C ARG A 143 -9.44 -10.84 -9.86
N ARG A 144 -10.41 -11.71 -9.58
CA ARG A 144 -11.19 -11.74 -8.34
C ARG A 144 -10.78 -12.98 -7.56
N VAL A 145 -10.41 -12.83 -6.29
CA VAL A 145 -9.95 -13.94 -5.44
C VAL A 145 -10.74 -13.91 -4.15
N GLN A 146 -11.46 -15.01 -3.89
CA GLN A 146 -12.15 -15.20 -2.63
C GLN A 146 -11.13 -15.51 -1.52
N LEU A 147 -11.13 -14.70 -0.46
CA LEU A 147 -10.38 -14.89 0.77
C LEU A 147 -11.32 -15.38 1.86
N GLY A 148 -11.24 -16.67 2.20
CA GLY A 148 -12.13 -17.28 3.18
C GLY A 148 -13.61 -17.21 2.80
N ASP A 149 -14.48 -17.52 3.76
CA ASP A 149 -15.90 -17.75 3.47
C ASP A 149 -16.70 -16.48 3.15
N THR A 150 -16.16 -15.29 3.41
CA THR A 150 -16.94 -14.04 3.33
C THR A 150 -16.24 -12.85 2.68
N SER A 151 -14.93 -12.90 2.42
CA SER A 151 -14.22 -11.78 1.81
C SER A 151 -13.79 -12.03 0.37
N LEU A 152 -13.96 -11.03 -0.50
CA LEU A 152 -13.55 -11.06 -1.90
C LEU A 152 -12.51 -9.96 -2.14
N SER A 153 -11.36 -10.34 -2.69
CA SER A 153 -10.35 -9.40 -3.17
C SER A 153 -10.48 -9.17 -4.67
N VAL A 154 -10.50 -7.91 -5.08
CA VAL A 154 -10.64 -7.48 -6.47
C VAL A 154 -9.48 -6.55 -6.83
N ALA A 155 -8.81 -6.85 -7.94
CA ALA A 155 -7.78 -5.99 -8.50
C ALA A 155 -8.17 -5.52 -9.90
N THR A 156 -8.12 -4.23 -10.15
CA THR A 156 -8.41 -3.63 -11.46
C THR A 156 -7.29 -2.69 -11.90
N ARG A 157 -7.09 -2.60 -13.21
CA ARG A 157 -6.18 -1.66 -13.87
C ARG A 157 -6.94 -0.89 -14.92
N GLU A 158 -6.72 0.41 -14.91
CA GLU A 158 -7.33 1.37 -15.82
C GLU A 158 -6.23 2.24 -16.40
N GLU A 159 -6.20 2.38 -17.72
CA GLU A 159 -5.35 3.36 -18.40
C GLU A 159 -6.08 4.71 -18.40
N LEU A 160 -5.44 5.73 -17.85
CA LEU A 160 -5.98 7.08 -17.77
C LEU A 160 -5.73 7.84 -19.07
N SER A 161 -6.55 8.86 -19.33
CA SER A 161 -6.48 9.67 -20.56
C SER A 161 -5.15 10.41 -20.77
N ASP A 162 -4.34 10.55 -19.73
CA ASP A 162 -3.01 11.17 -19.77
C ASP A 162 -1.86 10.15 -19.91
N GLY A 163 -2.19 8.88 -20.19
CA GLY A 163 -1.22 7.79 -20.38
C GLY A 163 -0.67 7.22 -19.07
N ARG A 164 -1.16 7.68 -17.91
CA ARG A 164 -0.86 7.06 -16.61
C ARG A 164 -1.73 5.84 -16.37
N GLU A 165 -1.32 5.00 -15.45
CA GLU A 165 -2.09 3.82 -15.06
C GLU A 165 -2.65 4.00 -13.64
N LYS A 166 -3.93 3.69 -13.45
CA LYS A 166 -4.57 3.57 -12.15
C LYS A 166 -4.73 2.09 -11.80
N LEU A 167 -4.14 1.68 -10.68
CA LEU A 167 -4.29 0.35 -10.10
C LEU A 167 -5.18 0.47 -8.87
N VAL A 168 -6.20 -0.38 -8.77
CA VAL A 168 -7.09 -0.42 -7.60
C VAL A 168 -7.11 -1.84 -7.06
N PHE A 169 -6.84 -1.98 -5.77
CA PHE A 169 -7.04 -3.19 -5.02
C PHE A 169 -8.12 -2.95 -3.96
N SER A 170 -9.11 -3.82 -3.87
CA SER A 170 -10.13 -3.73 -2.82
C SER A 170 -10.43 -5.09 -2.20
N THR A 171 -10.75 -5.08 -0.91
CA THR A 171 -11.34 -6.22 -0.20
C THR A 171 -12.79 -5.90 0.11
N GLN A 172 -13.66 -6.87 -0.15
CA GLN A 172 -15.11 -6.77 0.02
C GLN A 172 -15.55 -7.82 1.04
N LYS A 173 -16.61 -7.54 1.81
CA LYS A 173 -17.30 -8.50 2.67
C LYS A 173 -18.79 -8.42 2.36
N GLY A 174 -19.32 -9.43 1.67
CA GLY A 174 -20.63 -9.30 1.03
C GLY A 174 -20.60 -8.22 -0.06
N GLU A 175 -21.49 -7.23 0.02
CA GLU A 175 -21.53 -6.08 -0.90
C GLU A 175 -20.71 -4.87 -0.39
N GLU A 176 -20.23 -4.91 0.85
CA GLU A 176 -19.51 -3.79 1.46
C GLU A 176 -18.02 -3.83 1.10
N THR A 177 -17.46 -2.72 0.63
CA THR A 177 -16.01 -2.58 0.44
C THR A 177 -15.35 -2.24 1.76
N MET A 178 -14.58 -3.18 2.33
CA MET A 178 -13.92 -3.03 3.61
C MET A 178 -12.64 -2.21 3.51
N LEU A 179 -11.83 -2.46 2.48
CA LEU A 179 -10.60 -1.74 2.19
C LEU A 179 -10.52 -1.47 0.69
N SER A 180 -10.05 -0.29 0.31
CA SER A 180 -9.64 0.01 -1.06
C SER A 180 -8.33 0.78 -1.05
N VAL A 181 -7.38 0.37 -1.89
CA VAL A 181 -6.11 1.04 -2.11
C VAL A 181 -6.02 1.36 -3.59
N GLU A 182 -5.83 2.64 -3.89
CA GLU A 182 -5.65 3.14 -5.24
C GLU A 182 -4.22 3.64 -5.42
N GLN A 183 -3.60 3.31 -6.55
CA GLN A 183 -2.26 3.77 -6.90
C GLN A 183 -2.25 4.30 -8.32
N ARG A 184 -1.56 5.42 -8.56
CA ARG A 184 -1.35 5.95 -9.91
C ARG A 184 0.11 5.89 -10.30
N TRP A 185 0.40 5.30 -11.45
CA TRP A 185 1.73 5.04 -11.97
C TRP A 185 1.95 5.80 -13.27
N ALA A 186 3.16 6.33 -13.47
CA ALA A 186 3.59 6.77 -14.80
C ALA A 186 4.17 5.57 -15.56
N ASP A 187 4.12 5.60 -16.89
CA ASP A 187 4.71 4.52 -17.71
C ASP A 187 6.20 4.33 -17.36
N GLY A 188 6.60 3.08 -17.16
CA GLY A 188 7.95 2.70 -16.75
C GLY A 188 8.38 3.16 -15.35
N ALA A 189 7.49 3.73 -14.53
CA ALA A 189 7.84 4.18 -13.19
C ALA A 189 8.17 3.01 -12.25
N ARG A 190 9.16 3.24 -11.37
CA ARG A 190 9.60 2.27 -10.35
C ARG A 190 8.67 2.20 -9.13
N TRP A 191 7.89 3.25 -8.91
CA TRP A 191 6.94 3.37 -7.80
C TRP A 191 5.73 4.15 -8.30
N TRP A 192 4.60 4.01 -7.60
CA TRP A 192 3.46 4.88 -7.83
C TRP A 192 3.82 6.34 -7.51
N SER A 193 3.18 7.25 -8.22
CA SER A 193 3.27 8.70 -8.01
C SER A 193 2.25 9.21 -7.01
N GLN A 194 1.07 8.57 -6.97
CA GLN A 194 -0.02 8.88 -6.04
C GLN A 194 -0.59 7.61 -5.45
N TYR A 195 -1.05 7.70 -4.22
CA TYR A 195 -1.62 6.61 -3.44
C TYR A 195 -2.78 7.15 -2.61
N SER A 196 -3.87 6.39 -2.53
CA SER A 196 -4.99 6.67 -1.63
C SER A 196 -5.45 5.37 -0.99
N LYS A 197 -5.71 5.40 0.32
CA LYS A 197 -6.27 4.26 1.08
C LYS A 197 -7.60 4.67 1.69
N PHE A 198 -8.59 3.84 1.45
CA PHE A 198 -9.94 3.96 1.97
C PHE A 198 -10.29 2.74 2.80
N ARG A 199 -11.02 2.93 3.89
CA ARG A 199 -11.60 1.86 4.69
C ARG A 199 -13.09 2.13 4.87
N GLN A 200 -13.92 1.16 4.53
CA GLN A 200 -15.38 1.29 4.56
C GLN A 200 -15.88 2.58 3.88
N GLY A 201 -15.27 2.93 2.74
CA GLY A 201 -15.60 4.13 1.96
C GLY A 201 -15.01 5.45 2.48
N HIS A 202 -14.39 5.48 3.67
CA HIS A 202 -13.76 6.68 4.21
C HIS A 202 -12.27 6.73 3.90
N MET A 203 -11.76 7.90 3.51
CA MET A 203 -10.34 8.10 3.24
C MET A 203 -9.55 8.06 4.55
N GLU A 204 -8.52 7.20 4.59
CA GLU A 204 -7.63 7.09 5.74
C GLU A 204 -6.28 7.75 5.47
N MET A 205 -5.82 7.71 4.23
CA MET A 205 -4.49 8.16 3.87
C MET A 205 -4.42 8.55 2.40
N GLU A 206 -3.72 9.65 2.15
CA GLU A 206 -3.21 10.01 0.82
C GLU A 206 -1.70 10.08 0.89
N ALA A 207 -1.05 9.69 -0.20
CA ALA A 207 0.39 9.80 -0.30
C ALA A 207 0.84 10.11 -1.73
N ALA A 208 1.97 10.79 -1.84
CA ALA A 208 2.61 11.12 -3.11
C ALA A 208 4.11 10.86 -3.02
N ALA A 209 4.65 10.08 -3.95
CA ALA A 209 6.07 9.82 -4.02
C ALA A 209 6.77 10.94 -4.80
N SER A 210 7.89 11.40 -4.27
CA SER A 210 8.77 12.37 -4.91
C SER A 210 10.12 11.72 -5.20
N PHE A 211 10.47 11.64 -6.47
CA PHE A 211 11.78 11.18 -6.93
C PHE A 211 12.66 12.39 -7.18
N LYS A 212 13.88 12.38 -6.63
CA LYS A 212 14.89 13.40 -6.90
C LYS A 212 15.81 12.96 -8.03
#